data_AF-A0A7X5VEL6-F1
#
_entry.id   AF-A0A7X5VEL6-F1
#
_cell.length_a   1.000
_cell.length_b   1.000
_cell.length_c   1.000
_cell.angle_alpha   90.00
_cell.angle_beta   90.00
_cell.angle_gamma   90.00
#
_symmetry.space_group_name_H-M   'P 1'
#
loop_
_entity.id
_entity.type
_entity.pdbx_description
1 polymer ?
#
loop_
_entity_poly.entity_id
_entity_poly.type
_entity_poly.pdbx_seq_one_letter_code
_entity_poly.pdbx_strand_id
1 'polypeptide(L)'
;MTQTEEKPTIQLSADDRATNWLTAFEDALRARDVPRAAGLFATTSFWRDLVAFTWNLKTVENPGGVTDLLTHTLDSTDPSGFNLTEPAAEADGVVTAWFEFETGVGRGGGLVRLVDEDGQDKAWTLLTTLRELKGHEEPRGVRRPMGAQHGVDRSRQTWKEKRQAEAESLGSVEQPYVLVIGGGQGGIALGARLRQLGVPALVIDKHPRPGDQWRNRYKSLCLHDPVWYDHLPYLKFPDNWPVFAPKDKIGDWLESYVKTMEVPYWSNTVARSASYSEETGEWTVLVEREGQPLTLRPRQLVLATGMSGKPNVPSLPGQDVFRGDQHHSSAHPGPDAYAGKRCVVIGSNNSSFDICGALWEHGADVTMVQRSSTHIVKSDSLMEYGLGDLYSERALAAGVTTEKADLIFASIPYRILHEFQIPAYQAMAEKDKAFYERLEAAGFRHDWGDDGSGLFMKYLRRGSGYYIDVGAADLVANGDVKLAHGQVSHLTEDAVVLEDRTTLPADLVVYATGYGSMNGWAADLISQEVADAVGKCWGLGSDTTKDPGPWEGEQRNMWKPTQQQALWFHGGNLHQSRHYSLYLSLQLKARYENIPTPVYDLQEVHHLE
;
A
#
# COMPACT_ATOMS: atom_id res chain seq x y z
N MET A 1 -10.84 55.19 -40.97
CA MET A 1 -9.91 54.23 -40.35
C MET A 1 -10.11 54.32 -38.85
N THR A 2 -10.90 53.43 -38.30
CA THR A 2 -11.07 53.29 -36.85
C THR A 2 -10.23 52.10 -36.47
N GLN A 3 -9.04 52.36 -35.92
CA GLN A 3 -8.22 51.32 -35.30
C GLN A 3 -8.94 50.88 -34.03
N THR A 4 -9.45 49.66 -34.03
CA THR A 4 -9.86 48.97 -32.81
C THR A 4 -8.57 48.61 -32.09
N GLU A 5 -8.24 49.35 -31.02
CA GLU A 5 -7.20 48.94 -30.08
C GLU A 5 -7.67 47.62 -29.42
N GLU A 6 -6.99 46.52 -29.74
CA GLU A 6 -7.08 45.30 -28.94
C GLU A 6 -6.61 45.64 -27.53
N LYS A 7 -7.54 45.62 -26.57
CA LYS A 7 -7.18 45.70 -25.14
C LYS A 7 -6.23 44.54 -24.85
N PRO A 8 -5.08 44.77 -24.19
CA PRO A 8 -4.22 43.68 -23.76
C PRO A 8 -5.01 42.81 -22.79
N THR A 9 -5.28 41.57 -23.20
CA THR A 9 -5.78 40.53 -22.29
C THR A 9 -4.68 40.30 -21.26
N ILE A 10 -4.90 40.75 -20.02
CA ILE A 10 -3.97 40.48 -18.92
C ILE A 10 -4.06 38.99 -18.66
N GLN A 11 -3.06 38.24 -19.15
CA GLN A 11 -2.94 36.82 -18.84
C GLN A 11 -2.55 36.71 -17.37
N LEU A 12 -3.45 36.14 -16.56
CA LEU A 12 -3.20 35.91 -15.14
C LEU A 12 -2.04 34.94 -14.96
N SER A 13 -1.23 35.16 -13.92
CA SER A 13 -0.17 34.20 -13.56
C SER A 13 -0.77 32.90 -13.03
N ALA A 14 0.00 31.81 -13.02
CA ALA A 14 -0.41 30.54 -12.43
C ALA A 14 -0.83 30.71 -10.94
N ASP A 15 -0.08 31.52 -10.19
CA ASP A 15 -0.39 31.88 -8.80
C ASP A 15 -1.74 32.59 -8.71
N ASP A 16 -1.97 33.62 -9.53
CA ASP A 16 -3.24 34.38 -9.52
C ASP A 16 -4.43 33.46 -9.85
N ARG A 17 -4.30 32.60 -10.87
CA ARG A 17 -5.32 31.63 -11.27
C ARG A 17 -5.65 30.66 -10.14
N ALA A 18 -4.62 30.08 -9.52
CA ALA A 18 -4.78 29.14 -8.42
C ALA A 18 -5.39 29.81 -7.17
N THR A 19 -4.90 30.99 -6.78
CA THR A 19 -5.43 31.76 -5.65
C THR A 19 -6.89 32.17 -5.89
N ASN A 20 -7.23 32.61 -7.10
CA ASN A 20 -8.61 32.96 -7.44
C ASN A 20 -9.54 31.75 -7.33
N TRP A 21 -9.12 30.59 -7.84
CA TRP A 21 -9.90 29.36 -7.74
C TRP A 21 -10.08 28.91 -6.29
N LEU A 22 -9.00 28.88 -5.49
CA LEU A 22 -9.05 28.50 -4.07
C LEU A 22 -9.95 29.43 -3.26
N THR A 23 -9.87 30.74 -3.51
CA THR A 23 -10.73 31.74 -2.86
C THR A 23 -12.20 31.52 -3.24
N ALA A 24 -12.50 31.32 -4.52
CA ALA A 24 -13.86 31.08 -4.99
C ALA A 24 -14.44 29.77 -4.42
N PHE A 25 -13.60 28.73 -4.30
CA PHE A 25 -13.97 27.46 -3.70
C PHE A 25 -14.28 27.63 -2.22
N GLU A 26 -13.39 28.27 -1.46
CA GLU A 26 -13.61 28.56 -0.04
C GLU A 26 -14.88 29.39 0.20
N ASP A 27 -15.11 30.44 -0.60
CA ASP A 27 -16.30 31.28 -0.50
C ASP A 27 -17.59 30.47 -0.70
N ALA A 28 -17.60 29.56 -1.69
CA ALA A 28 -18.75 28.69 -1.93
C ALA A 28 -18.97 27.70 -0.77
N LEU A 29 -17.90 27.11 -0.25
CA LEU A 29 -17.98 26.20 0.90
C LEU A 29 -18.47 26.90 2.18
N ARG A 30 -17.98 28.11 2.46
CA ARG A 30 -18.42 28.94 3.60
C ARG A 30 -19.87 29.37 3.48
N ALA A 31 -20.33 29.67 2.26
CA ALA A 31 -21.72 30.02 1.99
C ALA A 31 -22.67 28.81 1.98
N ARG A 32 -22.13 27.57 2.12
CA ARG A 32 -22.88 26.32 1.93
C ARG A 32 -23.56 26.23 0.55
N ASP A 33 -22.98 26.89 -0.45
CA ASP A 33 -23.46 26.90 -1.83
C ASP A 33 -22.82 25.74 -2.61
N VAL A 34 -23.38 24.54 -2.39
CA VAL A 34 -22.91 23.30 -3.02
C VAL A 34 -22.91 23.39 -4.55
N PRO A 35 -23.97 23.90 -5.23
CA PRO A 35 -23.95 24.07 -6.68
C PRO A 35 -22.82 24.98 -7.17
N ARG A 36 -22.54 26.09 -6.48
CA ARG A 36 -21.42 26.98 -6.83
C ARG A 36 -20.07 26.28 -6.65
N ALA A 37 -19.88 25.55 -5.56
CA ALA A 37 -18.63 24.81 -5.32
C ALA A 37 -18.40 23.71 -6.37
N ALA A 38 -19.44 22.91 -6.66
CA ALA A 38 -19.38 21.87 -7.70
C ALA A 38 -19.14 22.47 -9.10
N GLY A 39 -19.71 23.65 -9.37
CA GLY A 39 -19.50 24.37 -10.62
C GLY A 39 -18.06 24.88 -10.83
N LEU A 40 -17.16 24.77 -9.85
CA LEU A 40 -15.73 25.09 -9.99
C LEU A 40 -14.90 23.91 -10.51
N PHE A 41 -15.51 22.74 -10.69
CA PHE A 41 -14.89 21.56 -11.26
C PHE A 41 -15.19 21.45 -12.75
N ALA A 42 -14.25 20.87 -13.50
CA ALA A 42 -14.42 20.64 -14.93
C ALA A 42 -15.47 19.57 -15.18
N THR A 43 -16.03 19.52 -16.39
CA THR A 43 -17.05 18.54 -16.77
C THR A 43 -16.58 17.10 -16.51
N THR A 44 -15.33 16.80 -16.88
CA THR A 44 -14.62 15.58 -16.45
C THR A 44 -13.63 15.95 -15.37
N SER A 45 -13.89 15.53 -14.14
CA SER A 45 -13.07 15.94 -12.99
C SER A 45 -13.11 14.91 -11.87
N PHE A 46 -12.14 15.03 -10.96
CA PHE A 46 -11.95 14.08 -9.88
C PHE A 46 -11.62 14.79 -8.58
N TRP A 47 -12.37 14.51 -7.52
CA TRP A 47 -11.99 14.90 -6.17
C TRP A 47 -11.70 13.66 -5.35
N ARG A 48 -10.41 13.45 -5.06
CA ARG A 48 -9.91 12.44 -4.15
C ARG A 48 -9.73 13.03 -2.76
N ASP A 49 -10.45 12.49 -1.77
CA ASP A 49 -10.34 12.87 -0.37
C ASP A 49 -9.74 11.72 0.46
N LEU A 50 -8.70 12.05 1.21
CA LEU A 50 -8.06 11.18 2.19
C LEU A 50 -8.41 11.71 3.59
N VAL A 51 -9.59 11.31 4.07
CA VAL A 51 -10.15 11.51 5.42
C VAL A 51 -10.67 12.91 5.74
N ALA A 52 -10.25 13.97 5.04
CA ALA A 52 -10.52 15.34 5.49
C ALA A 52 -12.00 15.75 5.43
N PHE A 53 -12.72 15.33 4.39
CA PHE A 53 -14.15 15.57 4.23
C PHE A 53 -14.97 14.31 4.54
N THR A 54 -14.42 13.14 4.21
CA THR A 54 -15.20 11.92 4.09
C THR A 54 -15.11 10.99 5.29
N TRP A 55 -14.12 11.19 6.18
CA TRP A 55 -13.71 10.18 7.17
C TRP A 55 -13.55 8.77 6.57
N ASN A 56 -13.18 8.74 5.28
CA ASN A 56 -13.02 7.59 4.42
C ASN A 56 -11.84 7.88 3.47
N LEU A 57 -11.51 6.94 2.60
CA LEU A 57 -10.70 7.17 1.41
C LEU A 57 -11.63 7.04 0.22
N LYS A 58 -11.93 8.16 -0.45
CA LYS A 58 -12.90 8.21 -1.54
C LYS A 58 -12.46 9.15 -2.65
N THR A 59 -12.77 8.74 -3.88
CA THR A 59 -12.70 9.60 -5.06
C THR A 59 -14.11 9.75 -5.61
N VAL A 60 -14.58 10.99 -5.74
CA VAL A 60 -15.82 11.31 -6.47
C VAL A 60 -15.50 11.92 -7.82
N GLU A 61 -16.38 11.70 -8.78
CA GLU A 61 -16.16 12.06 -10.17
C GLU A 61 -17.20 13.07 -10.65
N ASN A 62 -16.72 14.06 -11.40
CA ASN A 62 -17.50 15.12 -12.05
C ASN A 62 -18.25 16.03 -11.06
N PRO A 63 -18.86 17.14 -11.52
CA PRO A 63 -19.61 18.04 -10.63
C PRO A 63 -20.76 17.36 -9.88
N GLY A 64 -21.33 16.29 -10.44
CA GLY A 64 -22.37 15.48 -9.78
C GLY A 64 -21.85 14.76 -8.53
N GLY A 65 -20.69 14.10 -8.61
CA GLY A 65 -20.06 13.45 -7.44
C GLY A 65 -19.59 14.45 -6.40
N VAL A 66 -19.08 15.61 -6.83
CA VAL A 66 -18.73 16.72 -5.92
C VAL A 66 -19.95 17.25 -5.18
N THR A 67 -21.08 17.40 -5.88
CA THR A 67 -22.35 17.82 -5.29
C THR A 67 -22.77 16.83 -4.20
N ASP A 68 -22.76 15.53 -4.51
CA ASP A 68 -23.14 14.49 -3.56
C ASP A 68 -22.25 14.48 -2.31
N LEU A 69 -20.93 14.51 -2.49
CA LEU A 69 -19.97 14.56 -1.38
C LEU A 69 -20.22 15.78 -0.48
N LEU A 70 -20.35 16.97 -1.06
CA LEU A 70 -20.52 18.20 -0.30
C LEU A 70 -21.88 18.25 0.40
N THR A 71 -22.95 17.78 -0.22
CA THR A 71 -24.28 17.69 0.41
C THR A 71 -24.24 16.86 1.70
N HIS A 72 -23.44 15.81 1.74
CA HIS A 72 -23.35 14.93 2.91
C HIS A 72 -22.31 15.37 3.95
N THR A 73 -21.24 16.05 3.54
CA THR A 73 -20.06 16.25 4.39
C THR A 73 -19.83 17.69 4.82
N LEU A 74 -20.28 18.68 4.04
CA LEU A 74 -19.84 20.07 4.17
C LEU A 74 -20.14 20.68 5.54
N ASP A 75 -21.35 20.43 6.07
CA ASP A 75 -21.75 20.95 7.38
C ASP A 75 -20.91 20.40 8.52
N SER A 76 -20.58 19.11 8.48
CA SER A 76 -19.74 18.45 9.50
C SER A 76 -18.25 18.77 9.34
N THR A 77 -17.81 19.03 8.11
CA THR A 77 -16.41 19.32 7.80
C THR A 77 -16.06 20.76 8.18
N ASP A 78 -16.94 21.71 7.91
CA ASP A 78 -16.73 23.15 8.14
C ASP A 78 -15.33 23.65 7.68
N PRO A 79 -14.99 23.51 6.38
CA PRO A 79 -13.66 23.77 5.87
C PRO A 79 -13.40 25.28 5.66
N SER A 80 -12.16 25.71 5.89
CA SER A 80 -11.70 27.08 5.65
C SER A 80 -10.18 27.17 5.52
N GLY A 81 -9.69 28.36 5.16
CA GLY A 81 -8.27 28.72 5.14
C GLY A 81 -7.51 28.15 3.95
N PHE A 82 -8.11 28.15 2.75
CA PHE A 82 -7.46 27.59 1.55
C PHE A 82 -6.39 28.55 1.03
N ASN A 83 -5.12 28.22 1.25
CA ASN A 83 -3.99 29.07 0.88
C ASN A 83 -2.89 28.28 0.18
N LEU A 84 -2.22 28.91 -0.79
CA LEU A 84 -1.05 28.33 -1.44
C LEU A 84 0.09 28.12 -0.45
N THR A 85 0.75 26.96 -0.52
CA THR A 85 1.92 26.66 0.31
C THR A 85 3.25 26.86 -0.43
N GLU A 86 3.21 26.91 -1.75
CA GLU A 86 4.34 27.17 -2.64
C GLU A 86 3.82 27.76 -3.97
N PRO A 87 4.68 28.37 -4.81
CA PRO A 87 4.28 28.88 -6.11
C PRO A 87 3.65 27.79 -6.99
N ALA A 88 2.58 28.14 -7.69
CA ALA A 88 1.92 27.29 -8.66
C ALA A 88 2.78 27.14 -9.92
N ALA A 89 2.73 25.95 -10.52
CA ALA A 89 3.40 25.65 -11.77
C ALA A 89 2.38 25.52 -12.90
N GLU A 90 2.75 25.92 -14.13
CA GLU A 90 1.93 25.70 -15.31
C GLU A 90 2.73 24.93 -16.36
N ALA A 91 2.17 23.81 -16.83
CA ALA A 91 2.73 23.00 -17.90
C ALA A 91 1.59 22.41 -18.75
N ASP A 92 1.74 22.44 -20.07
CA ASP A 92 0.77 21.88 -21.03
C ASP A 92 -0.69 22.35 -20.79
N GLY A 93 -0.85 23.62 -20.39
CA GLY A 93 -2.16 24.23 -20.10
C GLY A 93 -2.79 23.84 -18.76
N VAL A 94 -2.05 23.12 -17.91
CA VAL A 94 -2.50 22.70 -16.58
C VAL A 94 -1.77 23.49 -15.50
N VAL A 95 -2.52 24.22 -14.67
CA VAL A 95 -1.98 24.87 -13.47
C VAL A 95 -2.01 23.89 -12.31
N THR A 96 -0.86 23.58 -11.73
CA THR A 96 -0.71 22.71 -10.55
C THR A 96 -0.37 23.55 -9.33
N ALA A 97 -1.19 23.47 -8.28
CA ALA A 97 -1.04 24.30 -7.09
C ALA A 97 -1.19 23.48 -5.80
N TRP A 98 -0.22 23.65 -4.91
CA TRP A 98 -0.24 23.07 -3.56
C TRP A 98 -0.90 24.02 -2.58
N PHE A 99 -1.75 23.49 -1.73
CA PHE A 99 -2.48 24.30 -0.76
C PHE A 99 -2.58 23.62 0.62
N GLU A 100 -2.82 24.44 1.62
CA GLU A 100 -3.24 24.04 2.96
C GLU A 100 -4.66 24.54 3.23
N PHE A 101 -5.33 23.86 4.16
CA PHE A 101 -6.65 24.24 4.66
C PHE A 101 -6.87 23.62 6.04
N GLU A 102 -7.95 24.00 6.69
CA GLU A 102 -8.41 23.37 7.91
C GLU A 102 -9.90 23.03 7.88
N THR A 103 -10.29 22.09 8.73
CA THR A 103 -11.67 21.69 8.99
C THR A 103 -12.03 22.07 10.43
N GLY A 104 -13.28 21.86 10.83
CA GLY A 104 -13.69 22.06 12.23
C GLY A 104 -12.85 21.24 13.23
N VAL A 105 -12.27 20.12 12.79
CA VAL A 105 -11.60 19.13 13.67
C VAL A 105 -10.11 18.94 13.40
N GLY A 106 -9.58 19.41 12.26
CA GLY A 106 -8.21 19.12 11.89
C GLY A 106 -7.60 20.09 10.90
N ARG A 107 -6.33 19.85 10.55
CA ARG A 107 -5.60 20.61 9.54
C ARG A 107 -5.14 19.67 8.44
N GLY A 108 -5.20 20.15 7.21
CA GLY A 108 -4.97 19.37 6.01
C GLY A 108 -4.17 20.12 4.97
N GLY A 109 -4.05 19.48 3.83
CA GLY A 109 -3.52 20.10 2.63
C GLY A 109 -3.78 19.23 1.43
N GLY A 110 -3.38 19.73 0.27
CA GLY A 110 -3.77 19.13 -0.98
C GLY A 110 -2.98 19.63 -2.18
N LEU A 111 -3.39 19.10 -3.33
CA LEU A 111 -2.90 19.50 -4.64
C LEU A 111 -4.11 19.64 -5.55
N VAL A 112 -4.20 20.77 -6.25
CA VAL A 112 -5.21 20.99 -7.29
C VAL A 112 -4.53 21.14 -8.65
N ARG A 113 -5.14 20.56 -9.68
CA ARG A 113 -4.80 20.79 -11.08
C ARG A 113 -5.98 21.47 -11.77
N LEU A 114 -5.74 22.67 -12.29
CA LEU A 114 -6.72 23.48 -12.98
C LEU A 114 -6.49 23.42 -14.49
N VAL A 115 -7.59 23.34 -15.24
CA VAL A 115 -7.64 23.44 -16.70
C VAL A 115 -8.56 24.60 -17.09
N ASP A 116 -8.33 25.17 -18.27
CA ASP A 116 -9.28 26.11 -18.86
C ASP A 116 -10.44 25.32 -19.48
N GLU A 117 -11.66 25.54 -18.98
CA GLU A 117 -12.90 25.05 -19.59
C GLU A 117 -13.82 26.26 -19.79
N ASP A 118 -14.09 26.59 -21.06
CA ASP A 118 -14.88 27.76 -21.47
C ASP A 118 -14.34 29.11 -20.94
N GLY A 119 -13.01 29.28 -20.91
CA GLY A 119 -12.36 30.52 -20.45
C GLY A 119 -12.38 30.69 -18.92
N GLN A 120 -12.64 29.61 -18.18
CA GLN A 120 -12.63 29.59 -16.72
C GLN A 120 -11.70 28.51 -16.21
N ASP A 121 -10.92 28.85 -15.16
CA ASP A 121 -10.16 27.86 -14.43
C ASP A 121 -11.11 26.91 -13.68
N LYS A 122 -11.04 25.62 -14.03
CA LYS A 122 -11.80 24.54 -13.41
C LYS A 122 -10.88 23.47 -12.87
N ALA A 123 -11.21 22.90 -11.72
CA ALA A 123 -10.47 21.76 -11.18
C ALA A 123 -10.70 20.51 -12.05
N TRP A 124 -9.63 20.01 -12.64
CA TRP A 124 -9.57 18.69 -13.26
C TRP A 124 -9.32 17.61 -12.19
N THR A 125 -8.34 17.81 -11.32
CA THR A 125 -8.09 16.94 -10.16
C THR A 125 -7.95 17.77 -8.89
N LEU A 126 -8.61 17.36 -7.82
CA LEU A 126 -8.43 17.89 -6.47
C LEU A 126 -8.08 16.74 -5.52
N LEU A 127 -6.96 16.87 -4.82
CA LEU A 127 -6.62 16.02 -3.69
C LEU A 127 -6.79 16.81 -2.40
N THR A 128 -7.57 16.30 -1.45
CA THR A 128 -7.62 16.81 -0.06
C THR A 128 -7.16 15.73 0.91
N THR A 129 -6.34 16.10 1.88
CA THR A 129 -5.78 15.15 2.86
C THR A 129 -5.81 15.72 4.25
N LEU A 130 -6.19 14.92 5.24
CA LEU A 130 -6.05 15.28 6.65
C LEU A 130 -4.63 14.95 7.13
N ARG A 131 -3.99 15.87 7.85
CA ARG A 131 -2.61 15.71 8.35
C ARG A 131 -2.54 15.59 9.87
N GLU A 132 -3.41 16.28 10.59
CA GLU A 132 -3.48 16.26 12.04
C GLU A 132 -4.88 16.62 12.56
N LEU A 133 -5.14 16.28 13.82
CA LEU A 133 -6.36 16.64 14.56
C LEU A 133 -6.07 17.78 15.52
N LYS A 134 -6.89 18.83 15.50
CA LYS A 134 -6.78 20.01 16.36
C LYS A 134 -6.95 19.58 17.83
N GLY A 135 -6.04 19.99 18.71
CA GLY A 135 -6.06 19.64 20.14
C GLY A 135 -5.54 18.24 20.46
N HIS A 136 -5.25 17.43 19.45
CA HIS A 136 -4.70 16.08 19.58
C HIS A 136 -3.47 15.89 18.66
N GLU A 137 -2.75 16.97 18.40
CA GLU A 137 -1.58 16.95 17.55
C GLU A 137 -0.46 16.11 18.17
N GLU A 138 0.37 15.49 17.31
CA GLU A 138 1.54 14.75 17.78
C GLU A 138 2.45 15.63 18.68
N PRO A 139 3.05 15.07 19.74
CA PRO A 139 3.92 15.77 20.68
C PRO A 139 5.31 16.01 20.07
N ARG A 140 5.36 16.83 19.03
CA ARG A 140 6.57 17.17 18.26
C ARG A 140 7.03 18.60 18.51
N GLY A 141 8.31 18.88 18.22
CA GLY A 141 8.88 20.22 18.34
C GLY A 141 8.85 20.75 19.79
N VAL A 142 8.08 21.81 20.02
CA VAL A 142 7.89 22.43 21.35
C VAL A 142 6.98 21.61 22.28
N ARG A 143 6.21 20.64 21.74
CA ARG A 143 5.33 19.74 22.50
C ARG A 143 6.01 18.42 22.88
N ARG A 144 7.32 18.29 22.66
CA ARG A 144 8.05 17.04 22.94
C ARG A 144 7.90 16.62 24.41
N PRO A 145 7.73 15.32 24.68
CA PRO A 145 7.70 14.84 26.05
C PRO A 145 9.03 15.12 26.74
N MET A 146 8.98 15.54 28.00
CA MET A 146 10.17 15.76 28.82
C MET A 146 10.70 14.42 29.32
N GLY A 147 11.96 14.10 28.98
CA GLY A 147 12.64 12.91 29.50
C GLY A 147 12.93 12.98 31.00
N ALA A 148 13.13 14.20 31.53
CA ALA A 148 13.29 14.46 32.96
C ALA A 148 12.25 15.49 33.42
N GLN A 149 11.50 15.16 34.46
CA GLN A 149 10.64 16.12 35.14
C GLN A 149 11.49 16.94 36.12
N HIS A 150 11.46 18.27 36.00
CA HIS A 150 12.17 19.16 36.93
C HIS A 150 11.56 19.09 38.34
N GLY A 151 12.40 19.30 39.38
CA GLY A 151 12.01 19.16 40.80
C GLY A 151 12.42 17.81 41.40
N VAL A 152 12.02 17.55 42.64
CA VAL A 152 12.25 16.27 43.34
C VAL A 152 10.90 15.72 43.80
N ASP A 153 10.59 14.49 43.41
CA ASP A 153 9.33 13.81 43.72
C ASP A 153 9.65 12.39 44.19
N ARG A 154 9.15 12.02 45.38
CA ARG A 154 9.36 10.69 45.98
C ARG A 154 8.66 9.57 45.20
N SER A 155 7.68 9.90 44.36
CA SER A 155 6.92 8.98 43.52
C SER A 155 7.43 8.90 42.08
N ARG A 156 8.51 9.61 41.74
CA ARG A 156 9.03 9.69 40.37
C ARG A 156 9.46 8.33 39.86
N GLN A 157 8.84 7.90 38.77
CA GLN A 157 9.32 6.80 37.95
C GLN A 157 10.27 7.29 36.87
N THR A 158 11.36 6.56 36.67
CA THR A 158 12.25 6.69 35.52
C THR A 158 11.52 6.34 34.23
N TRP A 159 12.05 6.76 33.08
CA TRP A 159 11.51 6.38 31.77
C TRP A 159 11.43 4.86 31.60
N LYS A 160 12.48 4.15 32.01
CA LYS A 160 12.52 2.68 31.96
C LYS A 160 11.43 2.05 32.82
N GLU A 161 11.22 2.51 34.04
CA GLU A 161 10.15 2.00 34.92
C GLU A 161 8.76 2.25 34.33
N LYS A 162 8.53 3.42 33.73
CA LYS A 162 7.25 3.71 33.05
C LYS A 162 7.00 2.75 31.89
N ARG A 163 8.03 2.49 31.07
CA ARG A 163 7.93 1.56 29.93
C ARG A 163 7.76 0.11 30.38
N GLN A 164 8.41 -0.28 31.46
CA GLN A 164 8.26 -1.61 32.03
C GLN A 164 6.85 -1.78 32.63
N ALA A 165 6.34 -0.80 33.38
CA ALA A 165 4.99 -0.85 33.94
C ALA A 165 3.92 -0.93 32.84
N GLU A 166 4.06 -0.15 31.76
CA GLU A 166 3.19 -0.24 30.57
C GLU A 166 3.24 -1.65 29.93
N ALA A 167 4.44 -2.21 29.77
CA ALA A 167 4.59 -3.54 29.17
C ALA A 167 4.00 -4.67 30.05
N GLU A 168 4.03 -4.51 31.37
CA GLU A 168 3.48 -5.46 32.34
C GLU A 168 1.95 -5.34 32.48
N SER A 169 1.39 -4.13 32.36
CA SER A 169 -0.06 -3.89 32.45
C SER A 169 -0.82 -4.26 31.17
N LEU A 170 -0.20 -4.06 30.01
CA LEU A 170 -0.86 -4.21 28.71
C LEU A 170 -1.34 -5.65 28.47
N GLY A 171 -2.58 -5.77 28.02
CA GLY A 171 -3.30 -7.03 27.78
C GLY A 171 -3.69 -7.83 29.02
N SER A 172 -3.30 -7.42 30.22
CA SER A 172 -3.73 -8.03 31.48
C SER A 172 -4.66 -7.08 32.25
N VAL A 173 -4.09 -6.04 32.85
CA VAL A 173 -4.80 -4.99 33.60
C VAL A 173 -5.41 -3.97 32.66
N GLU A 174 -4.65 -3.55 31.64
CA GLU A 174 -5.06 -2.56 30.65
C GLU A 174 -5.28 -3.24 29.30
N GLN A 175 -6.46 -3.10 28.72
CA GLN A 175 -6.73 -3.62 27.39
C GLN A 175 -6.35 -2.59 26.31
N PRO A 176 -5.75 -3.00 25.19
CA PRO A 176 -5.44 -2.07 24.11
C PRO A 176 -6.75 -1.51 23.52
N TYR A 177 -6.79 -0.24 23.15
CA TYR A 177 -7.92 0.30 22.38
C TYR A 177 -7.87 -0.23 20.94
N VAL A 178 -6.67 -0.29 20.34
CA VAL A 178 -6.42 -0.87 19.02
C VAL A 178 -5.54 -2.12 19.13
N LEU A 179 -6.01 -3.26 18.63
CA LEU A 179 -5.16 -4.42 18.40
C LEU A 179 -4.81 -4.52 16.91
N VAL A 180 -3.52 -4.59 16.62
CA VAL A 180 -2.99 -4.78 15.26
C VAL A 180 -2.43 -6.20 15.15
N ILE A 181 -3.07 -7.04 14.32
CA ILE A 181 -2.62 -8.40 14.05
C ILE A 181 -1.70 -8.40 12.83
N GLY A 182 -0.41 -8.69 13.07
CA GLY A 182 0.66 -8.67 12.07
C GLY A 182 1.66 -7.56 12.36
N GLY A 183 2.88 -7.95 12.74
CA GLY A 183 4.04 -7.09 12.99
C GLY A 183 4.92 -6.89 11.77
N GLY A 184 4.28 -6.91 10.59
CA GLY A 184 4.83 -6.50 9.31
C GLY A 184 5.26 -5.03 9.29
N GLN A 185 5.81 -4.56 8.17
CA GLN A 185 6.05 -3.13 7.96
C GLN A 185 4.79 -2.27 8.13
N GLY A 186 3.62 -2.77 7.72
CA GLY A 186 2.33 -2.10 7.92
C GLY A 186 1.99 -1.99 9.41
N GLY A 187 2.00 -3.10 10.14
CA GLY A 187 1.69 -3.09 11.57
C GLY A 187 2.67 -2.24 12.39
N ILE A 188 3.95 -2.28 12.04
CA ILE A 188 4.99 -1.45 12.68
C ILE A 188 4.80 0.04 12.35
N ALA A 189 4.52 0.39 11.08
CA ALA A 189 4.27 1.78 10.67
C ALA A 189 3.04 2.35 11.40
N LEU A 190 1.92 1.61 11.39
CA LEU A 190 0.70 2.01 12.09
C LEU A 190 0.90 2.07 13.60
N GLY A 191 1.57 1.08 14.20
CA GLY A 191 1.89 1.06 15.63
C GLY A 191 2.72 2.28 16.05
N ALA A 192 3.70 2.69 15.23
CA ALA A 192 4.44 3.92 15.47
C ALA A 192 3.56 5.17 15.38
N ARG A 193 2.66 5.26 14.40
CA ARG A 193 1.69 6.37 14.30
C ARG A 193 0.80 6.45 15.56
N LEU A 194 0.20 5.33 15.95
CA LEU A 194 -0.67 5.24 17.13
C LEU A 194 0.08 5.60 18.42
N ARG A 195 1.34 5.18 18.53
CA ARG A 195 2.24 5.56 19.65
C ARG A 195 2.46 7.06 19.72
N GLN A 196 2.78 7.71 18.61
CA GLN A 196 2.98 9.17 18.57
C GLN A 196 1.68 9.94 18.84
N LEU A 197 0.54 9.39 18.44
CA LEU A 197 -0.79 9.97 18.71
C LEU A 197 -1.33 9.63 20.11
N GLY A 198 -0.59 8.85 20.92
CA GLY A 198 -1.03 8.47 22.27
C GLY A 198 -2.29 7.60 22.29
N VAL A 199 -2.57 6.84 21.22
CA VAL A 199 -3.66 5.86 21.19
C VAL A 199 -3.17 4.56 21.83
N PRO A 200 -3.84 4.02 22.87
CA PRO A 200 -3.48 2.73 23.46
C PRO A 200 -3.58 1.62 22.40
N ALA A 201 -2.43 1.10 21.96
CA ALA A 201 -2.36 0.14 20.88
C ALA A 201 -1.36 -0.97 21.17
N LEU A 202 -1.61 -2.15 20.62
CA LEU A 202 -0.71 -3.30 20.69
C LEU A 202 -0.58 -3.94 19.31
N VAL A 203 0.66 -4.14 18.86
CA VAL A 203 0.98 -4.94 17.67
C VAL A 203 1.37 -6.35 18.12
N ILE A 204 0.78 -7.37 17.52
CA ILE A 204 1.16 -8.77 17.78
C ILE A 204 1.68 -9.44 16.51
N ASP A 205 2.67 -10.30 16.65
CA ASP A 205 3.21 -11.09 15.55
C ASP A 205 3.63 -12.48 16.00
N LYS A 206 3.44 -13.46 15.11
CA LYS A 206 3.80 -14.86 15.36
C LYS A 206 5.31 -15.10 15.35
N HIS A 207 6.09 -14.23 14.70
CA HIS A 207 7.51 -14.41 14.57
C HIS A 207 8.27 -14.02 15.85
N PRO A 208 9.46 -14.61 16.09
CA PRO A 208 10.25 -14.34 17.28
C PRO A 208 10.78 -12.90 17.38
N ARG A 209 11.12 -12.26 16.25
CA ARG A 209 11.63 -10.89 16.22
C ARG A 209 10.90 -10.04 15.18
N PRO A 210 10.67 -8.74 15.45
CA PRO A 210 10.16 -7.83 14.43
C PRO A 210 11.07 -7.83 13.20
N GLY A 211 10.51 -7.97 11.99
CA GLY A 211 11.28 -8.06 10.75
C GLY A 211 11.64 -9.49 10.31
N ASP A 212 11.34 -10.52 11.11
CA ASP A 212 11.56 -11.92 10.72
C ASP A 212 10.67 -12.34 9.54
N GLN A 213 9.58 -11.62 9.25
CA GLN A 213 8.81 -11.79 8.00
C GLN A 213 9.65 -11.52 6.74
N TRP A 214 10.72 -10.73 6.86
CA TRP A 214 11.70 -10.47 5.80
C TRP A 214 12.92 -11.39 5.93
N ARG A 215 13.53 -11.51 7.12
CA ARG A 215 14.72 -12.37 7.30
C ARG A 215 14.49 -13.84 6.93
N ASN A 216 13.27 -14.35 7.12
CA ASN A 216 12.94 -15.74 6.81
C ASN A 216 12.55 -15.99 5.35
N ARG A 217 12.61 -14.97 4.48
CA ARG A 217 12.43 -15.16 3.03
C ARG A 217 13.69 -15.78 2.42
N TYR A 218 13.58 -16.20 1.16
CA TYR A 218 14.68 -16.84 0.43
C TYR A 218 15.96 -16.00 0.45
N LYS A 219 17.10 -16.69 0.56
CA LYS A 219 18.43 -16.13 0.83
C LYS A 219 18.80 -14.92 -0.04
N SER A 220 18.47 -14.96 -1.33
CA SER A 220 18.83 -13.94 -2.33
C SER A 220 17.91 -12.72 -2.39
N LEU A 221 16.85 -12.64 -1.58
CA LEU A 221 15.86 -11.57 -1.70
C LEU A 221 16.48 -10.18 -1.44
N CYS A 222 16.43 -9.35 -2.48
CA CYS A 222 16.51 -7.89 -2.41
C CYS A 222 15.15 -7.28 -2.76
N LEU A 223 14.87 -6.10 -2.19
CA LEU A 223 13.70 -5.33 -2.56
C LEU A 223 13.88 -4.79 -3.99
N HIS A 224 12.80 -4.79 -4.75
CA HIS A 224 12.77 -4.29 -6.13
C HIS A 224 12.42 -2.79 -6.19
N ASP A 225 11.83 -2.29 -5.10
CA ASP A 225 11.52 -0.89 -4.91
C ASP A 225 12.78 -0.13 -4.46
N PRO A 226 12.97 1.12 -4.90
CA PRO A 226 14.14 1.90 -4.51
C PRO A 226 13.98 2.52 -3.12
N VAL A 227 15.09 2.81 -2.46
CA VAL A 227 15.18 3.27 -1.06
C VAL A 227 14.27 4.46 -0.72
N TRP A 228 14.11 5.42 -1.64
CA TRP A 228 13.26 6.60 -1.46
C TRP A 228 11.77 6.25 -1.39
N TYR A 229 11.37 5.17 -2.06
CA TYR A 229 10.02 4.62 -2.03
C TYR A 229 9.73 3.85 -0.74
N ASP A 230 10.77 3.30 -0.11
CA ASP A 230 10.66 2.30 0.96
C ASP A 230 10.76 2.85 2.39
N HIS A 231 10.93 4.15 2.59
CA HIS A 231 11.01 4.73 3.94
C HIS A 231 9.80 4.38 4.82
N LEU A 232 10.03 4.31 6.14
CA LEU A 232 8.96 4.27 7.14
C LEU A 232 8.58 5.69 7.57
N PRO A 233 7.44 5.89 8.25
CA PRO A 233 7.13 7.21 8.81
C PRO A 233 8.20 7.63 9.84
N TYR A 234 8.40 8.94 10.02
CA TYR A 234 9.30 9.57 11.00
C TYR A 234 10.82 9.37 10.78
N LEU A 235 11.28 8.13 10.58
CA LEU A 235 12.70 7.81 10.41
C LEU A 235 12.97 7.35 8.98
N LYS A 236 13.69 8.17 8.21
CA LYS A 236 14.18 7.82 6.88
C LYS A 236 15.37 6.87 7.00
N PHE A 237 15.60 6.08 5.96
CA PHE A 237 16.84 5.31 5.85
C PHE A 237 18.02 6.29 5.78
N PRO A 238 19.20 5.92 6.33
CA PRO A 238 20.42 6.70 6.17
C PRO A 238 20.80 6.90 4.69
N ASP A 239 21.47 8.01 4.37
CA ASP A 239 21.88 8.33 2.98
C ASP A 239 22.86 7.31 2.36
N ASN A 240 23.53 6.49 3.18
CA ASN A 240 24.41 5.41 2.72
C ASN A 240 23.71 4.04 2.64
N TRP A 241 22.38 4.01 2.72
CA TRP A 241 21.61 2.79 2.56
C TRP A 241 21.64 2.32 1.09
N PRO A 242 21.67 0.99 0.83
CA PRO A 242 21.56 0.49 -0.54
C PRO A 242 20.26 0.96 -1.21
N VAL A 243 20.35 1.34 -2.50
CA VAL A 243 19.16 1.73 -3.27
C VAL A 243 18.12 0.62 -3.27
N PHE A 244 18.55 -0.63 -3.48
CA PHE A 244 17.72 -1.82 -3.35
C PHE A 244 18.15 -2.60 -2.12
N ALA A 245 17.27 -2.68 -1.12
CA ALA A 245 17.64 -3.18 0.20
C ALA A 245 17.57 -4.72 0.27
N PRO A 246 18.60 -5.41 0.79
CA PRO A 246 18.52 -6.84 1.09
C PRO A 246 17.53 -7.16 2.22
N LYS A 247 16.88 -8.33 2.18
CA LYS A 247 15.89 -8.77 3.18
C LYS A 247 16.38 -8.66 4.62
N ASP A 248 17.66 -8.96 4.86
CA ASP A 248 18.23 -8.98 6.21
C ASP A 248 18.37 -7.57 6.75
N LYS A 249 18.79 -6.63 5.89
CA LYS A 249 18.93 -5.22 6.23
C LYS A 249 17.57 -4.58 6.58
N ILE A 250 16.52 -4.93 5.83
CA ILE A 250 15.15 -4.51 6.13
C ILE A 250 14.65 -5.12 7.43
N GLY A 251 14.91 -6.41 7.65
CA GLY A 251 14.56 -7.05 8.92
C GLY A 251 15.17 -6.31 10.11
N ASP A 252 16.48 -6.03 10.05
CA ASP A 252 17.21 -5.40 11.16
C ASP A 252 16.78 -3.95 11.36
N TRP A 253 16.44 -3.25 10.26
CA TRP A 253 15.82 -1.93 10.31
C TRP A 253 14.49 -1.97 11.07
N LEU A 254 13.59 -2.90 10.75
CA LEU A 254 12.29 -3.01 11.41
C LEU A 254 12.40 -3.32 12.90
N GLU A 255 13.33 -4.20 13.29
CA GLU A 255 13.63 -4.50 14.69
C GLU A 255 14.12 -3.25 15.44
N SER A 256 15.09 -2.53 14.86
CA SER A 256 15.60 -1.27 15.40
C SER A 256 14.52 -0.20 15.49
N TYR A 257 13.65 -0.12 14.48
CA TYR A 257 12.59 0.86 14.37
C TYR A 257 11.53 0.65 15.48
N VAL A 258 11.09 -0.60 15.73
CA VAL A 258 10.18 -0.92 16.84
C VAL A 258 10.73 -0.43 18.18
N LYS A 259 12.02 -0.67 18.42
CA LYS A 259 12.70 -0.22 19.64
C LYS A 259 12.81 1.31 19.71
N THR A 260 13.25 1.95 18.64
CA THR A 260 13.51 3.40 18.60
C THR A 260 12.23 4.21 18.72
N MET A 261 11.16 3.75 18.07
CA MET A 261 9.85 4.39 18.11
C MET A 261 8.99 3.95 19.31
N GLU A 262 9.53 3.07 20.16
CA GLU A 262 8.86 2.51 21.35
C GLU A 262 7.48 1.94 21.06
N VAL A 263 7.34 1.19 19.95
CA VAL A 263 6.08 0.57 19.55
C VAL A 263 5.74 -0.56 20.52
N PRO A 264 4.55 -0.57 21.17
CA PRO A 264 4.11 -1.72 21.94
C PRO A 264 3.92 -2.93 21.02
N TYR A 265 4.79 -3.92 21.16
CA TYR A 265 4.92 -5.03 20.22
C TYR A 265 5.13 -6.34 20.98
N TRP A 266 4.30 -7.35 20.71
CA TRP A 266 4.49 -8.72 21.20
C TRP A 266 4.86 -9.67 20.07
N SER A 267 6.11 -10.11 20.09
CA SER A 267 6.58 -11.26 19.31
C SER A 267 6.01 -12.58 19.86
N ASN A 268 6.22 -13.68 19.12
CA ASN A 268 5.80 -15.03 19.51
C ASN A 268 4.33 -15.09 19.98
N THR A 269 3.47 -14.29 19.35
CA THR A 269 2.07 -14.14 19.74
C THR A 269 1.17 -14.40 18.53
N VAL A 270 0.39 -15.48 18.60
CA VAL A 270 -0.52 -15.90 17.53
C VAL A 270 -1.95 -15.59 17.92
N ALA A 271 -2.66 -14.79 17.12
CA ALA A 271 -4.12 -14.71 17.22
C ALA A 271 -4.74 -16.02 16.74
N ARG A 272 -5.57 -16.64 17.58
CA ARG A 272 -6.24 -17.92 17.30
C ARG A 272 -7.66 -17.72 16.84
N SER A 273 -8.38 -16.77 17.44
CA SER A 273 -9.73 -16.38 17.02
C SER A 273 -10.07 -14.97 17.52
N ALA A 274 -11.08 -14.37 16.91
CA ALA A 274 -11.65 -13.09 17.29
C ALA A 274 -13.17 -13.09 17.10
N SER A 275 -13.90 -12.41 17.98
CA SER A 275 -15.34 -12.19 17.83
C SER A 275 -15.69 -10.76 18.24
N TYR A 276 -16.66 -10.15 17.56
CA TYR A 276 -17.13 -8.81 17.87
C TYR A 276 -18.46 -8.86 18.62
N SER A 277 -18.61 -8.02 19.63
CA SER A 277 -19.85 -7.85 20.38
C SER A 277 -20.42 -6.46 20.10
N GLU A 278 -21.56 -6.41 19.40
CA GLU A 278 -22.28 -5.15 19.16
C GLU A 278 -22.80 -4.53 20.46
N GLU A 279 -23.16 -5.34 21.46
CA GLU A 279 -23.65 -4.86 22.76
C GLU A 279 -22.60 -4.03 23.51
N THR A 280 -21.35 -4.49 23.48
CA THR A 280 -20.25 -3.82 24.20
C THR A 280 -19.46 -2.87 23.30
N GLY A 281 -19.55 -3.03 21.97
CA GLY A 281 -18.70 -2.33 21.00
C GLY A 281 -17.23 -2.74 21.12
N GLU A 282 -16.97 -4.00 21.46
CA GLU A 282 -15.62 -4.52 21.73
C GLU A 282 -15.42 -5.88 21.06
N TRP A 283 -14.18 -6.14 20.66
CA TRP A 283 -13.72 -7.44 20.22
C TRP A 283 -13.29 -8.30 21.42
N THR A 284 -13.42 -9.61 21.30
CA THR A 284 -12.74 -10.59 22.14
C THR A 284 -11.79 -11.38 21.26
N VAL A 285 -10.48 -11.27 21.50
CA VAL A 285 -9.44 -11.92 20.70
C VAL A 285 -8.68 -12.91 21.57
N LEU A 286 -8.74 -14.19 21.21
CA LEU A 286 -7.93 -15.23 21.85
C LEU A 286 -6.56 -15.26 21.18
N VAL A 287 -5.53 -15.03 21.99
CA VAL A 287 -4.13 -15.08 21.54
C VAL A 287 -3.37 -16.15 22.31
N GLU A 288 -2.38 -16.73 21.67
CA GLU A 288 -1.39 -17.59 22.31
C GLU A 288 -0.05 -16.86 22.29
N ARG A 289 0.41 -16.42 23.46
CA ARG A 289 1.66 -15.70 23.63
C ARG A 289 2.66 -16.61 24.33
N GLU A 290 3.78 -16.90 23.67
CA GLU A 290 4.82 -17.79 24.22
C GLU A 290 4.24 -19.15 24.68
N GLY A 291 3.26 -19.67 23.92
CA GLY A 291 2.55 -20.92 24.24
C GLY A 291 1.48 -20.82 25.33
N GLN A 292 1.24 -19.64 25.90
CA GLN A 292 0.21 -19.42 26.92
C GLN A 292 -1.02 -18.72 26.33
N PRO A 293 -2.25 -19.23 26.57
CA PRO A 293 -3.47 -18.57 26.11
C PRO A 293 -3.73 -17.30 26.92
N LEU A 294 -4.17 -16.24 26.23
CA LEU A 294 -4.57 -14.95 26.78
C LEU A 294 -5.77 -14.42 25.98
N THR A 295 -6.62 -13.62 26.61
CA THR A 295 -7.70 -12.90 25.94
C THR A 295 -7.42 -11.40 25.94
N LEU A 296 -7.45 -10.80 24.75
CA LEU A 296 -7.41 -9.35 24.56
C LEU A 296 -8.81 -8.83 24.21
N ARG A 297 -9.15 -7.62 24.65
CA ARG A 297 -10.45 -6.98 24.41
C ARG A 297 -10.34 -5.58 23.81
N PRO A 298 -9.93 -5.47 22.52
CA PRO A 298 -9.79 -4.17 21.88
C PRO A 298 -11.12 -3.62 21.37
N ARG A 299 -11.20 -2.30 21.24
CA ARG A 299 -12.34 -1.64 20.57
C ARG A 299 -12.19 -1.59 19.06
N GLN A 300 -10.95 -1.61 18.57
CA GLN A 300 -10.62 -1.57 17.15
C GLN A 300 -9.68 -2.73 16.82
N LEU A 301 -9.99 -3.47 15.76
CA LEU A 301 -9.18 -4.57 15.26
C LEU A 301 -8.64 -4.25 13.88
N VAL A 302 -7.32 -4.31 13.72
CA VAL A 302 -6.64 -4.09 12.44
C VAL A 302 -5.97 -5.38 11.98
N LEU A 303 -6.37 -5.90 10.82
CA LEU A 303 -5.67 -6.98 10.14
C LEU A 303 -4.54 -6.38 9.28
N ALA A 304 -3.33 -6.43 9.84
CA ALA A 304 -2.08 -6.01 9.21
C ALA A 304 -1.24 -7.20 8.72
N THR A 305 -1.91 -8.27 8.29
CA THR A 305 -1.31 -9.57 7.93
C THR A 305 -0.65 -9.58 6.55
N GLY A 306 -0.72 -8.48 5.80
CA GLY A 306 -0.02 -8.24 4.55
C GLY A 306 -0.73 -8.80 3.30
N MET A 307 -0.63 -8.07 2.19
CA MET A 307 -1.16 -8.50 0.87
C MET A 307 -0.53 -9.82 0.40
N SER A 308 0.74 -10.04 0.76
CA SER A 308 1.46 -11.31 0.53
C SER A 308 1.59 -12.14 1.81
N GLY A 309 0.51 -12.20 2.61
CA GLY A 309 0.51 -12.81 3.94
C GLY A 309 0.00 -14.24 4.03
N LYS A 310 -0.92 -14.65 3.15
CA LYS A 310 -1.56 -15.99 3.13
C LYS A 310 -1.06 -16.79 1.92
N PRO A 311 -0.02 -17.64 2.07
CA PRO A 311 0.53 -18.42 0.95
C PRO A 311 -0.54 -19.25 0.25
N ASN A 312 -0.57 -19.22 -1.09
CA ASN A 312 -1.45 -20.09 -1.86
C ASN A 312 -0.70 -21.38 -2.18
N VAL A 313 -0.72 -22.34 -1.25
CA VAL A 313 -0.04 -23.64 -1.42
C VAL A 313 -0.96 -24.59 -2.17
N PRO A 314 -0.59 -25.09 -3.37
CA PRO A 314 -1.44 -26.01 -4.10
C PRO A 314 -1.47 -27.38 -3.42
N SER A 315 -2.65 -28.00 -3.43
CA SER A 315 -2.82 -29.42 -3.11
C SER A 315 -2.81 -30.21 -4.41
N LEU A 316 -1.80 -31.05 -4.61
CA LEU A 316 -1.57 -31.80 -5.85
C LEU A 316 -1.53 -33.30 -5.55
N PRO A 317 -2.15 -34.15 -6.37
CA PRO A 317 -1.96 -35.60 -6.25
C PRO A 317 -0.47 -35.97 -6.34
N GLY A 318 -0.02 -36.91 -5.51
CA GLY A 318 1.35 -37.42 -5.51
C GLY A 318 2.37 -36.60 -4.72
N GLN A 319 1.96 -35.53 -4.03
CA GLN A 319 2.83 -34.79 -3.09
C GLN A 319 3.41 -35.70 -2.00
N ASP A 320 2.65 -36.69 -1.54
CA ASP A 320 3.03 -37.64 -0.50
C ASP A 320 4.05 -38.69 -0.95
N VAL A 321 4.18 -38.95 -2.26
CA VAL A 321 5.12 -39.94 -2.83
C VAL A 321 6.36 -39.32 -3.48
N PHE A 322 6.36 -38.00 -3.73
CA PHE A 322 7.51 -37.30 -4.29
C PHE A 322 8.71 -37.37 -3.33
N ARG A 323 9.84 -37.89 -3.83
CA ARG A 323 11.03 -38.19 -3.03
C ARG A 323 11.97 -37.00 -2.83
N GLY A 324 11.81 -35.96 -3.65
CA GLY A 324 12.60 -34.73 -3.57
C GLY A 324 12.03 -33.71 -2.58
N ASP A 325 12.67 -32.55 -2.52
CA ASP A 325 12.20 -31.44 -1.70
C ASP A 325 11.01 -30.74 -2.37
N GLN A 326 10.01 -30.33 -1.60
CA GLN A 326 8.91 -29.52 -2.11
C GLN A 326 8.44 -28.50 -1.08
N HIS A 327 8.19 -27.27 -1.52
CA HIS A 327 7.72 -26.19 -0.64
C HIS A 327 7.21 -24.99 -1.42
N HIS A 328 6.40 -24.18 -0.75
CA HIS A 328 6.04 -22.86 -1.26
C HIS A 328 7.24 -21.90 -1.19
N SER A 329 7.30 -20.94 -2.12
CA SER A 329 8.38 -19.93 -2.21
C SER A 329 8.62 -19.16 -0.90
N SER A 330 7.61 -18.99 -0.05
CA SER A 330 7.74 -18.37 1.27
C SER A 330 8.54 -19.19 2.29
N ALA A 331 8.75 -20.49 2.03
CA ALA A 331 9.52 -21.39 2.87
C ALA A 331 10.81 -21.87 2.16
N HIS A 332 11.15 -21.30 1.00
CA HIS A 332 12.34 -21.70 0.25
C HIS A 332 13.61 -21.26 1.00
N PRO A 333 14.50 -22.20 1.41
CA PRO A 333 15.65 -21.88 2.26
C PRO A 333 16.78 -21.18 1.51
N GLY A 334 16.78 -21.25 0.17
CA GLY A 334 17.85 -20.76 -0.70
C GLY A 334 18.41 -21.88 -1.59
N PRO A 335 19.36 -21.55 -2.47
CA PRO A 335 19.82 -22.44 -3.53
C PRO A 335 20.91 -23.44 -3.10
N ASP A 336 21.51 -23.26 -1.92
CA ASP A 336 22.77 -23.89 -1.50
C ASP A 336 22.77 -25.43 -1.56
N ALA A 337 21.61 -26.07 -1.35
CA ALA A 337 21.47 -27.53 -1.34
C ALA A 337 21.24 -28.16 -2.73
N TYR A 338 21.10 -27.35 -3.78
CA TYR A 338 20.52 -27.77 -5.06
C TYR A 338 21.51 -27.77 -6.24
N ALA A 339 22.81 -27.64 -5.99
CA ALA A 339 23.83 -27.77 -7.02
C ALA A 339 23.75 -29.14 -7.73
N GLY A 340 23.70 -29.13 -9.06
CA GLY A 340 23.55 -30.33 -9.90
C GLY A 340 22.20 -31.03 -9.79
N LYS A 341 21.22 -30.45 -9.08
CA LYS A 341 19.86 -30.97 -8.96
C LYS A 341 18.97 -30.43 -10.07
N ARG A 342 17.90 -31.17 -10.39
CA ARG A 342 16.83 -30.73 -11.29
C ARG A 342 15.77 -30.02 -10.47
N CYS A 343 15.51 -28.75 -10.76
CA CYS A 343 14.61 -27.92 -9.98
C CYS A 343 13.46 -27.41 -10.85
N VAL A 344 12.23 -27.69 -10.44
CA VAL A 344 11.03 -27.19 -11.11
C VAL A 344 10.40 -26.09 -10.27
N VAL A 345 10.28 -24.88 -10.83
CA VAL A 345 9.67 -23.72 -10.17
C VAL A 345 8.32 -23.43 -10.83
N ILE A 346 7.24 -23.61 -10.08
CA ILE A 346 5.86 -23.47 -10.56
C ILE A 346 5.39 -22.03 -10.32
N GLY A 347 5.26 -21.25 -11.40
CA GLY A 347 4.94 -19.82 -11.35
C GLY A 347 5.93 -19.00 -12.16
N SER A 348 5.62 -17.74 -12.41
CA SER A 348 6.44 -16.85 -13.28
C SER A 348 6.31 -15.38 -12.89
N ASN A 349 6.17 -15.08 -11.60
CA ASN A 349 6.21 -13.70 -11.06
C ASN A 349 7.52 -13.50 -10.25
N ASN A 350 7.66 -12.38 -9.52
CA ASN A 350 8.85 -12.04 -8.72
C ASN A 350 9.56 -13.23 -8.03
N SER A 351 8.87 -13.95 -7.13
CA SER A 351 9.49 -15.08 -6.41
C SER A 351 10.03 -16.16 -7.33
N SER A 352 9.41 -16.39 -8.50
CA SER A 352 9.86 -17.43 -9.43
C SER A 352 11.16 -17.03 -10.09
N PHE A 353 11.25 -15.82 -10.61
CA PHE A 353 12.46 -15.31 -11.26
C PHE A 353 13.65 -15.25 -10.30
N ASP A 354 13.46 -14.69 -9.10
CA ASP A 354 14.54 -14.60 -8.10
C ASP A 354 15.05 -15.98 -7.67
N ILE A 355 14.14 -16.94 -7.46
CA ILE A 355 14.51 -18.31 -7.08
C ILE A 355 15.17 -19.04 -8.26
N CYS A 356 14.66 -18.88 -9.48
CA CYS A 356 15.28 -19.46 -10.67
C CYS A 356 16.70 -18.95 -10.87
N GLY A 357 16.90 -17.63 -10.78
CA GLY A 357 18.22 -17.00 -10.88
C GLY A 357 19.18 -17.54 -9.82
N ALA A 358 18.76 -17.54 -8.55
CA ALA A 358 19.60 -18.02 -7.45
C ALA A 358 19.96 -19.51 -7.58
N LEU A 359 19.00 -20.36 -7.99
CA LEU A 359 19.25 -21.79 -8.25
C LEU A 359 20.23 -22.00 -9.40
N TRP A 360 20.06 -21.27 -10.49
CA TRP A 360 20.94 -21.34 -11.65
C TRP A 360 22.37 -20.87 -11.32
N GLU A 361 22.52 -19.78 -10.58
CA GLU A 361 23.83 -19.29 -10.09
C GLU A 361 24.58 -20.32 -9.24
N HIS A 362 23.86 -21.25 -8.59
CA HIS A 362 24.43 -22.33 -7.79
C HIS A 362 24.51 -23.67 -8.55
N GLY A 363 24.34 -23.66 -9.87
CA GLY A 363 24.55 -24.80 -10.74
C GLY A 363 23.42 -25.83 -10.74
N ALA A 364 22.19 -25.45 -10.41
CA ALA A 364 21.01 -26.29 -10.60
C ALA A 364 20.55 -26.29 -12.07
N ASP A 365 19.93 -27.39 -12.51
CA ASP A 365 19.20 -27.47 -13.78
C ASP A 365 17.75 -27.02 -13.54
N VAL A 366 17.43 -25.80 -13.95
CA VAL A 366 16.18 -25.12 -13.57
C VAL A 366 15.17 -25.13 -14.72
N THR A 367 13.93 -25.52 -14.40
CA THR A 367 12.77 -25.36 -15.29
C THR A 367 11.69 -24.49 -14.62
N MET A 368 11.32 -23.39 -15.26
CA MET A 368 10.18 -22.56 -14.89
C MET A 368 8.91 -23.08 -15.56
N VAL A 369 7.81 -23.19 -14.81
CA VAL A 369 6.49 -23.54 -15.36
C VAL A 369 5.59 -22.31 -15.36
N GLN A 370 5.29 -21.80 -16.56
CA GLN A 370 4.42 -20.64 -16.77
C GLN A 370 3.00 -21.08 -17.17
N ARG A 371 2.03 -20.80 -16.30
CA ARG A 371 0.61 -21.07 -16.51
C ARG A 371 -0.13 -19.99 -17.29
N SER A 372 0.17 -18.73 -17.02
CA SER A 372 -0.45 -17.54 -17.62
C SER A 372 0.62 -16.49 -17.92
N SER A 373 0.29 -15.48 -18.72
CA SER A 373 1.25 -14.40 -19.02
C SER A 373 1.68 -13.62 -17.77
N THR A 374 2.86 -13.01 -17.85
CA THR A 374 3.42 -12.13 -16.84
C THR A 374 3.92 -10.85 -17.47
N HIS A 375 3.68 -9.72 -16.79
CA HIS A 375 4.30 -8.46 -17.18
C HIS A 375 5.71 -8.36 -16.60
N ILE A 376 6.70 -8.11 -17.43
CA ILE A 376 8.09 -7.89 -17.04
C ILE A 376 8.49 -6.47 -17.40
N VAL A 377 9.10 -5.77 -16.44
CA VAL A 377 9.73 -4.47 -16.66
C VAL A 377 11.14 -4.52 -16.11
N LYS A 378 12.14 -4.02 -16.85
CA LYS A 378 13.52 -3.95 -16.34
C LYS A 378 13.64 -2.86 -15.27
N SER A 379 14.37 -3.15 -14.20
CA SER A 379 14.56 -2.21 -13.08
C SER A 379 15.11 -0.85 -13.53
N ASP A 380 16.13 -0.85 -14.39
CA ASP A 380 16.72 0.39 -14.91
C ASP A 380 15.71 1.24 -15.69
N SER A 381 14.88 0.62 -16.54
CA SER A 381 13.85 1.31 -17.32
C SER A 381 12.69 1.78 -16.45
N LEU A 382 12.30 1.00 -15.43
CA LEU A 382 11.31 1.41 -14.43
C LEU A 382 11.81 2.61 -13.61
N MET A 383 13.09 2.62 -13.22
CA MET A 383 13.72 3.74 -12.54
C MET A 383 13.80 4.98 -13.43
N GLU A 384 14.10 4.82 -14.72
CA GLU A 384 14.22 5.95 -15.63
C GLU A 384 12.88 6.60 -15.96
N TYR A 385 11.86 5.82 -16.30
CA TYR A 385 10.59 6.35 -16.85
C TYR A 385 9.40 6.28 -15.87
N GLY A 386 9.44 5.41 -14.86
CA GLY A 386 8.31 5.19 -13.95
C GLY A 386 8.48 5.82 -12.57
N LEU A 387 9.66 5.68 -11.96
CA LEU A 387 9.90 6.08 -10.57
C LEU A 387 10.81 7.29 -10.42
N GLY A 388 11.70 7.56 -11.37
CA GLY A 388 12.83 8.44 -11.15
C GLY A 388 12.46 9.88 -10.81
N ASP A 389 11.35 10.41 -11.32
CA ASP A 389 10.93 11.80 -11.02
C ASP A 389 10.29 11.96 -9.64
N LEU A 390 9.98 10.84 -8.97
CA LEU A 390 9.33 10.82 -7.66
C LEU A 390 10.24 10.21 -6.58
N TYR A 391 10.99 9.18 -6.91
CA TYR A 391 11.70 8.32 -5.96
C TYR A 391 13.13 8.02 -6.44
N SER A 392 13.94 9.08 -6.58
CA SER A 392 15.38 8.97 -6.88
C SER A 392 16.19 10.17 -6.38
N GLU A 393 17.52 10.11 -6.52
CA GLU A 393 18.38 11.28 -6.30
C GLU A 393 17.99 12.48 -7.18
N ARG A 394 17.54 12.25 -8.42
CA ARG A 394 17.12 13.36 -9.30
C ARG A 394 15.84 14.04 -8.79
N ALA A 395 14.94 13.26 -8.18
CA ALA A 395 13.74 13.78 -7.54
C ALA A 395 14.12 14.66 -6.33
N LEU A 396 15.02 14.18 -5.47
CA LEU A 396 15.53 14.95 -4.33
C LEU A 396 16.23 16.24 -4.77
N ALA A 397 17.06 16.18 -5.81
CA ALA A 397 17.73 17.35 -6.39
C ALA A 397 16.72 18.37 -6.95
N ALA A 398 15.56 17.91 -7.43
CA ALA A 398 14.45 18.74 -7.88
C ALA A 398 13.54 19.23 -6.73
N GLY A 399 13.87 18.92 -5.47
CA GLY A 399 13.07 19.30 -4.30
C GLY A 399 11.83 18.42 -4.06
N VAL A 400 11.73 17.28 -4.75
CA VAL A 400 10.66 16.29 -4.55
C VAL A 400 11.07 15.35 -3.42
N THR A 401 10.65 15.69 -2.20
CA THR A 401 10.84 14.82 -1.03
C THR A 401 9.94 13.58 -1.12
N THR A 402 10.24 12.53 -0.36
CA THR A 402 9.37 11.35 -0.22
C THR A 402 7.92 11.71 0.08
N GLU A 403 7.68 12.64 1.00
CA GLU A 403 6.33 13.07 1.36
C GLU A 403 5.63 13.81 0.22
N LYS A 404 6.37 14.62 -0.55
CA LYS A 404 5.85 15.31 -1.73
C LYS A 404 5.57 14.33 -2.87
N ALA A 405 6.46 13.37 -3.10
CA ALA A 405 6.30 12.28 -4.07
C ALA A 405 5.05 11.45 -3.80
N ASP A 406 4.83 11.05 -2.54
CA ASP A 406 3.64 10.30 -2.12
C ASP A 406 2.36 11.09 -2.42
N LEU A 407 2.35 12.40 -2.19
CA LEU A 407 1.20 13.26 -2.49
C LEU A 407 1.02 13.53 -3.99
N ILE A 408 2.10 13.66 -4.77
CA ILE A 408 2.01 13.74 -6.24
C ILE A 408 1.39 12.47 -6.78
N PHE A 409 1.86 11.30 -6.36
CA PHE A 409 1.30 10.02 -6.76
C PHE A 409 -0.17 9.89 -6.31
N ALA A 410 -0.48 10.25 -5.06
CA ALA A 410 -1.85 10.23 -4.55
C ALA A 410 -2.78 11.22 -5.27
N SER A 411 -2.26 12.32 -5.81
CA SER A 411 -3.07 13.32 -6.52
C SER A 411 -3.57 12.88 -7.89
N ILE A 412 -3.07 11.75 -8.41
CA ILE A 412 -3.54 11.17 -9.67
C ILE A 412 -4.65 10.16 -9.34
N PRO A 413 -5.92 10.45 -9.69
CA PRO A 413 -7.03 9.54 -9.46
C PRO A 413 -6.82 8.22 -10.19
N TYR A 414 -7.20 7.10 -9.58
CA TYR A 414 -6.97 5.78 -10.18
C TYR A 414 -7.72 5.57 -11.49
N ARG A 415 -8.82 6.30 -11.75
CA ARG A 415 -9.54 6.22 -13.03
C ARG A 415 -8.65 6.60 -14.20
N ILE A 416 -7.85 7.65 -14.04
CA ILE A 416 -7.01 8.20 -15.10
C ILE A 416 -5.54 7.83 -14.97
N LEU A 417 -5.12 7.19 -13.88
CA LEU A 417 -3.71 6.81 -13.67
C LEU A 417 -3.15 5.99 -14.83
N HIS A 418 -3.96 5.12 -15.45
CA HIS A 418 -3.53 4.32 -16.60
C HIS A 418 -3.06 5.17 -17.79
N GLU A 419 -3.65 6.35 -18.02
CA GLU A 419 -3.31 7.27 -19.11
C GLU A 419 -1.89 7.84 -18.95
N PHE A 420 -1.43 8.04 -17.71
CA PHE A 420 -0.06 8.47 -17.42
C PHE A 420 0.94 7.31 -17.53
N GLN A 421 0.50 6.08 -17.24
CA GLN A 421 1.36 4.91 -17.27
C GLN A 421 1.61 4.40 -18.69
N ILE A 422 0.62 4.43 -19.58
CA ILE A 422 0.74 3.88 -20.94
C ILE A 422 1.95 4.47 -21.71
N PRO A 423 2.13 5.81 -21.82
CA PRO A 423 3.30 6.38 -22.49
C PRO A 423 4.63 5.97 -21.85
N ALA A 424 4.68 5.85 -20.52
CA ALA A 424 5.89 5.41 -19.82
C ALA A 424 6.26 3.96 -20.20
N TYR A 425 5.30 3.04 -20.22
CA TYR A 425 5.55 1.65 -20.63
C TYR A 425 5.83 1.51 -22.12
N GLN A 426 5.25 2.36 -22.97
CA GLN A 426 5.61 2.41 -24.40
C GLN A 426 7.09 2.82 -24.59
N ALA A 427 7.57 3.82 -23.84
CA ALA A 427 8.97 4.21 -23.87
C ALA A 427 9.91 3.09 -23.37
N MET A 428 9.51 2.38 -22.31
CA MET A 428 10.24 1.20 -21.81
C MET A 428 10.25 0.07 -22.85
N ALA A 429 9.13 -0.19 -23.51
CA ALA A 429 9.01 -1.20 -24.56
C ALA A 429 9.96 -0.92 -25.73
N GLU A 430 10.06 0.34 -26.16
CA GLU A 430 10.96 0.73 -27.24
C GLU A 430 12.43 0.62 -26.81
N LYS A 431 12.76 1.11 -25.60
CA LYS A 431 14.12 1.03 -25.05
C LYS A 431 14.61 -0.42 -24.94
N ASP A 432 13.76 -1.31 -24.44
CA ASP A 432 14.11 -2.71 -24.14
C ASP A 432 13.61 -3.69 -25.23
N LYS A 433 13.27 -3.19 -26.41
CA LYS A 433 12.69 -3.98 -27.51
C LYS A 433 13.43 -5.28 -27.80
N ALA A 434 14.75 -5.20 -27.92
CA ALA A 434 15.60 -6.37 -28.20
C ALA A 434 15.54 -7.43 -27.09
N PHE A 435 15.32 -7.02 -25.84
CA PHE A 435 15.13 -7.96 -24.72
C PHE A 435 13.78 -8.67 -24.84
N TYR A 436 12.69 -7.93 -25.07
CA TYR A 436 11.37 -8.52 -25.23
C TYR A 436 11.29 -9.48 -26.43
N GLU A 437 11.91 -9.13 -27.56
CA GLU A 437 11.99 -10.02 -28.73
C GLU A 437 12.68 -11.35 -28.41
N ARG A 438 13.78 -11.34 -27.64
CA ARG A 438 14.45 -12.58 -27.20
C ARG A 438 13.59 -13.38 -26.22
N LEU A 439 12.99 -12.70 -25.26
CA LEU A 439 12.15 -13.30 -24.24
C LEU A 439 10.95 -14.03 -24.86
N GLU A 440 10.27 -13.40 -25.81
CA GLU A 440 9.15 -14.00 -26.55
C GLU A 440 9.62 -15.11 -27.49
N ALA A 441 10.77 -14.97 -28.15
CA ALA A 441 11.36 -16.03 -28.97
C ALA A 441 11.73 -17.28 -28.17
N ALA A 442 12.08 -17.14 -26.88
CA ALA A 442 12.27 -18.25 -25.95
C ALA A 442 10.95 -18.91 -25.51
N GLY A 443 9.80 -18.39 -25.95
CA GLY A 443 8.47 -18.91 -25.67
C GLY A 443 7.78 -18.28 -24.45
N PHE A 444 8.41 -17.30 -23.79
CA PHE A 444 7.80 -16.67 -22.62
C PHE A 444 6.57 -15.85 -23.01
N ARG A 445 5.45 -16.11 -22.32
CA ARG A 445 4.20 -15.35 -22.51
C ARG A 445 4.27 -14.06 -21.72
N HIS A 446 4.70 -12.99 -22.38
CA HIS A 446 4.71 -11.65 -21.83
C HIS A 446 3.38 -10.92 -22.08
N ASP A 447 3.04 -9.95 -21.22
CA ASP A 447 1.92 -9.04 -21.43
C ASP A 447 2.25 -7.62 -20.89
N TRP A 448 1.50 -6.61 -21.35
CA TRP A 448 1.67 -5.20 -20.94
C TRP A 448 0.60 -4.72 -19.95
N GLY A 449 -0.10 -5.65 -19.28
CA GLY A 449 -1.37 -5.38 -18.60
C GLY A 449 -2.56 -5.36 -19.56
N ASP A 450 -3.77 -5.41 -19.01
CA ASP A 450 -5.03 -5.51 -19.79
C ASP A 450 -5.23 -4.36 -20.81
N ASP A 451 -4.67 -3.19 -20.53
CA ASP A 451 -4.78 -1.95 -21.32
C ASP A 451 -3.42 -1.32 -21.67
N GLY A 452 -2.32 -2.06 -21.51
CA GLY A 452 -0.97 -1.54 -21.79
C GLY A 452 -0.39 -0.62 -20.71
N SER A 453 -1.07 -0.48 -19.56
CA SER A 453 -0.63 0.40 -18.45
C SER A 453 0.41 -0.22 -17.51
N GLY A 454 0.90 -1.42 -17.84
CA GLY A 454 2.05 -2.06 -17.21
C GLY A 454 1.90 -2.37 -15.73
N LEU A 455 3.02 -2.36 -15.00
CA LEU A 455 3.16 -2.85 -13.64
C LEU A 455 2.23 -2.15 -12.63
N PHE A 456 2.18 -0.81 -12.59
CA PHE A 456 1.50 -0.09 -11.50
C PHE A 456 0.00 -0.36 -11.46
N MET A 457 -0.69 -0.19 -12.59
CA MET A 457 -2.12 -0.48 -12.67
C MET A 457 -2.41 -1.96 -12.44
N LYS A 458 -1.56 -2.85 -12.94
CA LYS A 458 -1.69 -4.29 -12.71
C LYS A 458 -1.57 -4.64 -11.23
N TYR A 459 -0.63 -4.04 -10.51
CA TYR A 459 -0.51 -4.19 -9.06
C TYR A 459 -1.75 -3.68 -8.33
N LEU A 460 -2.26 -2.51 -8.70
CA LEU A 460 -3.44 -1.94 -8.07
C LEU A 460 -4.70 -2.78 -8.31
N ARG A 461 -4.90 -3.29 -9.53
CA ARG A 461 -6.08 -4.09 -9.92
C ARG A 461 -6.08 -5.48 -9.30
N ARG A 462 -4.94 -6.21 -9.31
CA ARG A 462 -4.92 -7.64 -8.93
C ARG A 462 -3.84 -8.07 -7.93
N GLY A 463 -2.99 -7.16 -7.46
CA GLY A 463 -1.92 -7.44 -6.48
C GLY A 463 -0.84 -8.43 -6.94
N SER A 464 -0.80 -8.82 -8.22
CA SER A 464 0.04 -9.92 -8.70
C SER A 464 0.27 -9.91 -10.22
N GLY A 465 1.13 -10.82 -10.70
CA GLY A 465 1.27 -11.12 -12.12
C GLY A 465 2.26 -10.23 -12.87
N TYR A 466 3.27 -9.76 -12.17
CA TYR A 466 4.38 -8.98 -12.71
C TYR A 466 5.73 -9.47 -12.15
N TYR A 467 6.80 -9.02 -12.78
CA TYR A 467 8.18 -9.10 -12.30
C TYR A 467 8.92 -7.79 -12.63
N ILE A 468 9.69 -7.27 -11.66
CA ILE A 468 10.68 -6.22 -11.91
C ILE A 468 12.01 -6.91 -12.13
N ASP A 469 12.49 -6.92 -13.37
CA ASP A 469 13.68 -7.66 -13.75
C ASP A 469 14.97 -6.97 -13.29
N VAL A 470 15.77 -7.73 -12.55
CA VAL A 470 17.13 -7.36 -12.13
C VAL A 470 18.20 -8.26 -12.77
N GLY A 471 17.82 -9.04 -13.79
CA GLY A 471 18.71 -9.86 -14.63
C GLY A 471 18.27 -11.32 -14.78
N ALA A 472 17.39 -11.82 -13.92
CA ALA A 472 16.95 -13.23 -13.98
C ALA A 472 16.08 -13.53 -15.21
N ALA A 473 15.42 -12.52 -15.80
CA ALA A 473 14.64 -12.73 -17.01
C ALA A 473 15.51 -13.00 -18.24
N ASP A 474 16.76 -12.49 -18.29
CA ASP A 474 17.71 -12.80 -19.36
C ASP A 474 18.06 -14.30 -19.38
N LEU A 475 18.09 -14.99 -18.23
CA LEU A 475 18.31 -16.44 -18.18
C LEU A 475 17.21 -17.23 -18.90
N VAL A 476 15.96 -16.78 -18.79
CA VAL A 476 14.84 -17.37 -19.55
C VAL A 476 14.97 -17.01 -21.03
N ALA A 477 15.26 -15.74 -21.35
CA ALA A 477 15.41 -15.27 -22.72
C ALA A 477 16.55 -15.96 -23.49
N ASN A 478 17.61 -16.38 -22.79
CA ASN A 478 18.75 -17.09 -23.36
C ASN A 478 18.57 -18.62 -23.39
N GLY A 479 17.56 -19.16 -22.70
CA GLY A 479 17.32 -20.60 -22.55
C GLY A 479 18.18 -21.29 -21.48
N ASP A 480 18.88 -20.51 -20.65
CA ASP A 480 19.68 -21.00 -19.51
C ASP A 480 18.78 -21.56 -18.40
N VAL A 481 17.63 -20.93 -18.18
CA VAL A 481 16.50 -21.48 -17.41
C VAL A 481 15.46 -21.98 -18.39
N LYS A 482 15.16 -23.28 -18.35
CA LYS A 482 14.19 -23.91 -19.25
C LYS A 482 12.79 -23.39 -18.96
N LEU A 483 11.96 -23.31 -20.00
CA LEU A 483 10.57 -22.86 -19.89
C LEU A 483 9.61 -23.97 -20.29
N ALA A 484 8.63 -24.24 -19.45
CA ALA A 484 7.49 -25.10 -19.73
C ALA A 484 6.18 -24.33 -19.54
N HIS A 485 5.12 -24.78 -20.20
CA HIS A 485 3.79 -24.17 -20.10
C HIS A 485 2.75 -25.19 -19.66
N GLY A 486 1.83 -24.75 -18.80
CA GLY A 486 0.66 -25.54 -18.46
C GLY A 486 0.31 -25.48 -16.97
N GLN A 487 -0.66 -26.32 -16.63
CA GLN A 487 -1.06 -26.60 -15.25
C GLN A 487 -0.39 -27.89 -14.80
N VAL A 488 -0.04 -27.95 -13.52
CA VAL A 488 0.45 -29.18 -12.91
C VAL A 488 -0.75 -30.09 -12.64
N SER A 489 -0.69 -31.30 -13.18
CA SER A 489 -1.70 -32.35 -12.94
C SER A 489 -1.43 -33.09 -11.63
N HIS A 490 -0.20 -33.59 -11.45
CA HIS A 490 0.23 -34.36 -10.28
C HIS A 490 1.76 -34.44 -10.21
N LEU A 491 2.27 -34.94 -9.09
CA LEU A 491 3.66 -35.34 -8.92
C LEU A 491 3.79 -36.87 -9.01
N THR A 492 4.90 -37.35 -9.54
CA THR A 492 5.33 -38.76 -9.40
C THR A 492 6.37 -38.87 -8.27
N GLU A 493 7.03 -40.02 -8.11
CA GLU A 493 8.11 -40.16 -7.14
C GLU A 493 9.30 -39.21 -7.41
N ASP A 494 9.48 -38.75 -8.66
CA ASP A 494 10.68 -38.05 -9.13
C ASP A 494 10.43 -37.00 -10.24
N ALA A 495 9.19 -36.61 -10.48
CA ALA A 495 8.84 -35.65 -11.54
C ALA A 495 7.56 -34.84 -11.26
N VAL A 496 7.45 -33.70 -11.94
CA VAL A 496 6.23 -32.90 -12.08
C VAL A 496 5.57 -33.26 -13.40
N VAL A 497 4.29 -33.65 -13.39
CA VAL A 497 3.53 -33.97 -14.60
C VAL A 497 2.51 -32.87 -14.88
N LEU A 498 2.54 -32.31 -16.08
CA LEU A 498 1.58 -31.30 -16.53
C LEU A 498 0.33 -31.95 -17.16
N GLU A 499 -0.75 -31.20 -17.29
CA GLU A 499 -2.02 -31.69 -17.87
C GLU A 499 -1.89 -32.21 -19.32
N ASP A 500 -0.94 -31.69 -20.09
CA ASP A 500 -0.64 -32.15 -21.45
C ASP A 500 0.20 -33.43 -21.50
N ARG A 501 0.51 -34.01 -20.32
CA ARG A 501 1.37 -35.19 -20.09
C ARG A 501 2.87 -34.92 -20.24
N THR A 502 3.29 -33.68 -20.38
CA THR A 502 4.70 -33.30 -20.24
C THR A 502 5.19 -33.68 -18.85
N THR A 503 6.32 -34.41 -18.78
CA THR A 503 6.92 -34.88 -17.54
C THR A 503 8.25 -34.16 -17.32
N LEU A 504 8.38 -33.45 -16.21
CA LEU A 504 9.56 -32.67 -15.84
C LEU A 504 10.25 -33.35 -14.64
N PRO A 505 11.37 -34.07 -14.85
CA PRO A 505 12.07 -34.70 -13.75
C PRO A 505 12.56 -33.66 -12.74
N ALA A 506 12.37 -33.94 -11.45
CA ALA A 506 12.59 -32.97 -10.39
C ALA A 506 13.16 -33.63 -9.13
N ASP A 507 14.20 -33.02 -8.57
CA ASP A 507 14.71 -33.28 -7.22
C ASP A 507 14.24 -32.19 -6.23
N LEU A 508 13.77 -31.04 -6.75
CA LEU A 508 13.15 -29.95 -6.02
C LEU A 508 11.92 -29.42 -6.78
N VAL A 509 10.82 -29.19 -6.07
CA VAL A 509 9.63 -28.49 -6.58
C VAL A 509 9.33 -27.25 -5.73
N VAL A 510 9.41 -26.06 -6.32
CA VAL A 510 9.07 -24.81 -5.64
C VAL A 510 7.73 -24.28 -6.12
N TYR A 511 6.76 -24.15 -5.23
CA TYR A 511 5.48 -23.49 -5.52
C TYR A 511 5.62 -21.96 -5.39
N ALA A 512 5.89 -21.28 -6.50
CA ALA A 512 5.86 -19.82 -6.61
C ALA A 512 4.45 -19.33 -7.01
N THR A 513 3.43 -19.87 -6.33
CA THR A 513 2.01 -19.79 -6.67
C THR A 513 1.26 -18.61 -6.05
N GLY A 514 1.99 -17.69 -5.43
CA GLY A 514 1.47 -16.41 -4.92
C GLY A 514 0.73 -16.53 -3.59
N TYR A 515 -0.19 -15.60 -3.36
CA TYR A 515 -0.86 -15.42 -2.08
C TYR A 515 -2.37 -15.25 -2.29
N GLY A 516 -3.15 -15.69 -1.30
CA GLY A 516 -4.59 -15.46 -1.22
C GLY A 516 -4.92 -14.04 -0.75
N SER A 517 -6.20 -13.69 -0.83
CA SER A 517 -6.72 -12.37 -0.43
C SER A 517 -6.65 -12.15 1.09
N MET A 518 -6.54 -10.89 1.50
CA MET A 518 -6.47 -10.50 2.91
C MET A 518 -7.78 -10.77 3.67
N ASN A 519 -8.95 -10.70 3.03
CA ASN A 519 -10.23 -11.08 3.67
C ASN A 519 -10.28 -12.57 4.05
N GLY A 520 -9.45 -13.42 3.44
CA GLY A 520 -9.29 -14.81 3.87
C GLY A 520 -8.77 -14.95 5.30
N TRP A 521 -8.06 -13.95 5.84
CA TRP A 521 -7.71 -13.93 7.26
C TRP A 521 -8.90 -13.57 8.15
N ALA A 522 -9.84 -12.76 7.68
CA ALA A 522 -11.08 -12.51 8.42
C ALA A 522 -11.92 -13.78 8.51
N ALA A 523 -11.97 -14.57 7.42
CA ALA A 523 -12.64 -15.88 7.41
C ALA A 523 -12.01 -16.85 8.43
N ASP A 524 -10.68 -16.99 8.41
CA ASP A 524 -9.97 -17.91 9.30
C ASP A 524 -10.01 -17.49 10.78
N LEU A 525 -9.86 -16.19 11.07
CA LEU A 525 -9.71 -15.68 12.44
C LEU A 525 -11.03 -15.28 13.09
N ILE A 526 -12.02 -14.83 12.31
CA ILE A 526 -13.27 -14.28 12.83
C ILE A 526 -14.42 -15.22 12.47
N SER A 527 -14.89 -15.15 11.22
CA SER A 527 -15.88 -16.05 10.64
C SER A 527 -16.04 -15.79 9.14
N GLN A 528 -16.62 -16.74 8.41
CA GLN A 528 -16.94 -16.55 6.99
C GLN A 528 -17.96 -15.41 6.81
N GLU A 529 -18.95 -15.30 7.69
CA GLU A 529 -19.98 -14.25 7.62
C GLU A 529 -19.37 -12.85 7.71
N VAL A 530 -18.34 -12.65 8.54
CA VAL A 530 -17.62 -11.37 8.62
C VAL A 530 -16.78 -11.13 7.37
N ALA A 531 -16.14 -12.16 6.81
CA ALA A 531 -15.40 -12.04 5.57
C ALA A 531 -16.31 -11.66 4.39
N ASP A 532 -17.51 -12.25 4.34
CA ASP A 532 -18.53 -11.94 3.35
C ASP A 532 -19.08 -10.52 3.54
N ALA A 533 -19.33 -10.09 4.78
CA ALA A 533 -19.76 -8.73 5.07
C ALA A 533 -18.73 -7.67 4.64
N VAL A 534 -17.43 -7.94 4.82
CA VAL A 534 -16.37 -7.05 4.31
C VAL A 534 -16.28 -7.11 2.78
N GLY A 535 -16.37 -8.31 2.21
CA GLY A 535 -16.13 -8.57 0.79
C GLY A 535 -14.64 -8.56 0.42
N LYS A 536 -14.37 -8.40 -0.87
CA LYS A 536 -13.01 -8.44 -1.41
C LYS A 536 -12.13 -7.31 -0.83
N CYS A 537 -10.91 -7.66 -0.43
CA CYS A 537 -9.87 -6.67 -0.14
C CYS A 537 -8.92 -6.59 -1.34
N TRP A 538 -8.49 -5.39 -1.70
CA TRP A 538 -7.67 -5.10 -2.89
C TRP A 538 -8.43 -5.15 -4.23
N GLY A 539 -7.93 -4.41 -5.21
CA GLY A 539 -8.55 -4.17 -6.49
C GLY A 539 -9.33 -2.86 -6.54
N LEU A 540 -9.63 -2.40 -7.75
CA LEU A 540 -10.34 -1.15 -8.02
C LEU A 540 -11.73 -1.37 -8.62
N GLY A 541 -12.02 -2.61 -9.03
CA GLY A 541 -13.23 -2.96 -9.74
C GLY A 541 -13.26 -2.46 -11.16
N SER A 542 -12.11 -2.51 -11.83
CA SER A 542 -11.96 -1.92 -13.16
C SER A 542 -12.41 -2.85 -14.29
N ASP A 543 -13.15 -3.93 -14.01
CA ASP A 543 -13.52 -4.98 -14.99
C ASP A 543 -12.34 -5.53 -15.80
N THR A 544 -11.20 -5.73 -15.12
CA THR A 544 -9.99 -6.32 -15.73
C THR A 544 -9.69 -7.70 -15.17
N THR A 545 -8.70 -8.40 -15.74
CA THR A 545 -8.31 -9.75 -15.32
C THR A 545 -8.03 -9.81 -13.82
N LYS A 546 -8.88 -10.57 -13.09
CA LYS A 546 -8.88 -10.75 -11.62
C LYS A 546 -9.30 -9.51 -10.81
N ASP A 547 -9.85 -8.48 -11.44
CA ASP A 547 -10.45 -7.32 -10.81
C ASP A 547 -11.86 -7.05 -11.35
N PRO A 548 -12.84 -7.92 -11.06
CA PRO A 548 -14.20 -7.74 -11.53
C PRO A 548 -14.82 -6.47 -10.93
N GLY A 549 -15.67 -5.78 -11.70
CA GLY A 549 -16.39 -4.57 -11.28
C GLY A 549 -17.49 -4.82 -10.25
N PRO A 550 -18.17 -3.79 -9.74
CA PRO A 550 -18.15 -2.42 -10.25
C PRO A 550 -16.93 -1.62 -9.79
N TRP A 551 -16.69 -0.50 -10.47
CA TRP A 551 -15.64 0.47 -10.17
C TRP A 551 -15.85 1.14 -8.81
N GLU A 552 -14.78 1.23 -8.03
CA GLU A 552 -14.83 1.67 -6.62
C GLU A 552 -14.14 3.02 -6.37
N GLY A 553 -13.45 3.56 -7.36
CA GLY A 553 -12.61 4.77 -7.23
C GLY A 553 -11.32 4.58 -6.41
N GLU A 554 -11.33 3.67 -5.44
CA GLU A 554 -10.24 3.41 -4.49
C GLU A 554 -10.02 1.90 -4.27
N GLN A 555 -8.89 1.56 -3.64
CA GLN A 555 -8.62 0.17 -3.24
C GLN A 555 -9.71 -0.38 -2.32
N ARG A 556 -10.22 -1.58 -2.62
CA ARG A 556 -11.30 -2.20 -1.83
C ARG A 556 -10.87 -2.46 -0.40
N ASN A 557 -11.64 -1.95 0.55
CA ASN A 557 -11.50 -2.17 1.99
C ASN A 557 -10.12 -1.87 2.62
N MET A 558 -9.18 -1.26 1.88
CA MET A 558 -7.84 -0.96 2.38
C MET A 558 -7.79 0.41 3.04
N TRP A 559 -7.30 0.46 4.28
CA TRP A 559 -6.99 1.69 5.03
C TRP A 559 -8.19 2.59 5.37
N LYS A 560 -9.41 2.06 5.21
CA LYS A 560 -10.67 2.79 5.34
C LYS A 560 -11.70 1.96 6.12
N PRO A 561 -12.83 2.55 6.57
CA PRO A 561 -13.86 1.81 7.29
C PRO A 561 -14.43 0.69 6.42
N THR A 562 -14.78 -0.44 7.04
CA THR A 562 -15.43 -1.57 6.38
C THR A 562 -16.87 -1.72 6.85
N GLN A 563 -17.65 -2.56 6.18
CA GLN A 563 -19.02 -2.89 6.59
C GLN A 563 -19.07 -3.62 7.95
N GLN A 564 -17.99 -4.32 8.33
CA GLN A 564 -17.83 -4.80 9.70
C GLN A 564 -17.31 -3.65 10.57
N GLN A 565 -18.15 -3.18 11.49
CA GLN A 565 -17.76 -2.15 12.44
C GLN A 565 -16.48 -2.54 13.18
N ALA A 566 -15.60 -1.55 13.35
CA ALA A 566 -14.35 -1.67 14.09
C ALA A 566 -13.34 -2.70 13.55
N LEU A 567 -13.52 -3.17 12.31
CA LEU A 567 -12.55 -3.97 11.58
C LEU A 567 -11.90 -3.14 10.45
N TRP A 568 -10.58 -3.23 10.37
CA TRP A 568 -9.76 -2.48 9.41
C TRP A 568 -8.73 -3.39 8.74
N PHE A 569 -8.38 -3.09 7.49
CA PHE A 569 -7.29 -3.75 6.79
C PHE A 569 -6.15 -2.78 6.51
N HIS A 570 -4.92 -3.20 6.81
CA HIS A 570 -3.73 -2.42 6.54
C HIS A 570 -2.65 -3.30 5.91
N GLY A 571 -2.07 -2.84 4.81
CA GLY A 571 -1.08 -3.61 4.06
C GLY A 571 -0.61 -2.87 2.83
N GLY A 572 0.11 -3.59 1.97
CA GLY A 572 0.79 -3.05 0.80
C GLY A 572 2.31 -3.09 0.94
N ASN A 573 3.01 -2.50 -0.02
CA ASN A 573 4.45 -2.29 0.05
C ASN A 573 4.83 -1.24 1.13
N LEU A 574 6.12 -0.93 1.27
CA LEU A 574 6.60 0.01 2.28
C LEU A 574 6.06 1.44 2.04
N HIS A 575 6.01 1.88 0.78
CA HIS A 575 5.36 3.14 0.39
C HIS A 575 3.91 3.23 0.90
N GLN A 576 3.06 2.26 0.55
CA GLN A 576 1.64 2.26 0.95
C GLN A 576 1.48 2.15 2.47
N SER A 577 2.33 1.35 3.12
CA SER A 577 2.35 1.22 4.57
C SER A 577 2.68 2.57 5.24
N ARG A 578 3.70 3.29 4.75
CA ARG A 578 4.07 4.62 5.23
C ARG A 578 2.95 5.63 4.98
N HIS A 579 2.48 5.74 3.75
CA HIS A 579 1.54 6.77 3.32
C HIS A 579 0.18 6.60 4.00
N TYR A 580 -0.41 5.41 3.92
CA TYR A 580 -1.77 5.17 4.40
C TYR A 580 -1.87 4.92 5.91
N SER A 581 -0.77 4.60 6.61
CA SER A 581 -0.77 4.51 8.07
C SER A 581 -1.15 5.84 8.74
N LEU A 582 -0.84 6.99 8.11
CA LEU A 582 -1.26 8.30 8.61
C LEU A 582 -2.79 8.38 8.68
N TYR A 583 -3.48 8.20 7.55
CA TYR A 583 -4.92 8.35 7.46
C TYR A 583 -5.68 7.35 8.33
N LEU A 584 -5.22 6.10 8.38
CA LEU A 584 -5.80 5.10 9.28
C LEU A 584 -5.59 5.48 10.75
N SER A 585 -4.41 5.97 11.13
CA SER A 585 -4.14 6.39 12.51
C SER A 585 -4.97 7.60 12.95
N LEU A 586 -5.22 8.56 12.06
CA LEU A 586 -6.07 9.73 12.34
C LEU A 586 -7.53 9.30 12.55
N GLN A 587 -8.03 8.38 11.73
CA GLN A 587 -9.37 7.80 11.89
C GLN A 587 -9.54 7.05 13.22
N LEU A 588 -8.53 6.29 13.63
CA LEU A 588 -8.52 5.56 14.91
C LEU A 588 -8.39 6.52 16.09
N LYS A 589 -7.54 7.54 15.98
CA LYS A 589 -7.37 8.59 17.00
C LYS A 589 -8.65 9.39 17.21
N ALA A 590 -9.31 9.81 16.13
CA ALA A 590 -10.56 10.55 16.22
C ALA A 590 -11.63 9.75 16.99
N ARG A 591 -11.77 8.45 16.71
CA ARG A 591 -12.68 7.56 17.44
C ARG A 591 -12.29 7.36 18.90
N TYR A 592 -10.98 7.30 19.20
CA TYR A 592 -10.49 7.21 20.59
C TYR A 592 -10.82 8.48 21.39
N GLU A 593 -10.71 9.64 20.77
CA GLU A 593 -11.00 10.95 21.39
C GLU A 593 -12.49 11.34 21.32
N ASN A 594 -13.36 10.45 20.82
CA ASN A 594 -14.79 10.68 20.63
C ASN A 594 -15.12 11.87 19.69
N ILE A 595 -14.22 12.17 18.75
CA ILE A 595 -14.50 13.09 17.66
C ILE A 595 -15.48 12.39 16.71
N PRO A 596 -16.61 13.04 16.32
CA PRO A 596 -17.53 12.48 15.34
C PRO A 596 -16.80 12.16 14.03
N THR A 597 -16.98 10.93 13.53
CA THR A 597 -16.39 10.45 12.27
C THR A 597 -17.50 9.99 11.31
N PRO A 598 -18.39 10.89 10.85
CA PRO A 598 -19.44 10.52 9.90
C PRO A 598 -18.79 10.03 8.60
N VAL A 599 -18.84 8.71 8.39
CA VAL A 599 -18.22 8.08 7.22
C VAL A 599 -19.10 8.34 6.01
N TYR A 600 -18.57 9.06 5.03
CA TYR A 600 -19.20 9.23 3.74
C TYR A 600 -19.01 7.97 2.90
N ASP A 601 -20.13 7.44 2.40
CA ASP A 601 -20.21 6.38 1.39
C ASP A 601 -19.41 5.11 1.73
N LEU A 602 -19.98 4.23 2.56
CA LEU A 602 -19.41 2.90 2.78
C LEU A 602 -19.54 2.06 1.51
N GLN A 603 -18.46 1.36 1.18
CA GLN A 603 -18.39 0.53 -0.01
C GLN A 603 -19.45 -0.58 0.00
N GLU A 604 -20.20 -0.70 -1.10
CA GLU A 604 -21.10 -1.82 -1.31
C GLU A 604 -20.31 -3.12 -1.45
N VAL A 605 -20.90 -4.22 -0.99
CA VAL A 605 -20.23 -5.52 -0.96
C VAL A 605 -20.49 -6.25 -2.27
N HIS A 606 -19.41 -6.63 -2.94
CA HIS A 606 -19.44 -7.42 -4.16
C HIS A 606 -18.41 -8.56 -4.09
N HIS A 607 -18.61 -9.62 -4.88
CA HIS A 607 -17.71 -10.78 -5.02
C HIS A 607 -17.44 -11.52 -3.69
N LEU A 608 -18.47 -12.22 -3.20
CA LEU A 608 -18.39 -13.03 -1.98
C LEU A 608 -17.66 -14.37 -2.16
N GLU A 609 -17.35 -14.74 -3.41
CA GLU A 609 -16.71 -16.03 -3.78
C GLU A 609 -15.20 -15.94 -4.03
#